data_AF-A0A9X7DZV8-F1
#
_entry.id   AF-A0A9X7DZV8-F1
#
_cell.length_a   1.000
_cell.length_b   1.000
_cell.length_c   1.000
_cell.angle_alpha   90.00
_cell.angle_beta   90.00
_cell.angle_gamma   90.00
#
_symmetry.space_group_name_H-M   'P 1'
#
loop_
_entity.id
_entity.type
_entity.pdbx_description
1 polymer ?
#
loop_
_entity_poly.entity_id
_entity_poly.type
_entity_poly.pdbx_seq_one_letter_code
_entity_poly.pdbx_strand_id
1 'polypeptide(L)'
;MARKTGKNEKTPLQNAAAVLLRKQGNTYEEWSQKIVSDNCLSLLKGGNPEWRNRMLEEAAMDLIAASVVEEEKKNKTQGQSDVQPKPNHLTQNNQSHK
;
A
#
# COMPACT_ATOMS: atom_id res chain seq x y z
N MET A 1 16.74 -3.38 21.63
CA MET A 1 15.37 -3.91 21.47
C MET A 1 15.41 -5.01 20.41
N ALA A 2 15.14 -6.26 20.79
CA ALA A 2 15.11 -7.39 19.86
C ALA A 2 13.88 -7.29 18.95
N ARG A 3 14.07 -7.20 17.63
CA ARG A 3 12.97 -7.32 16.66
C ARG A 3 12.47 -8.76 16.78
N LYS A 4 11.29 -8.95 17.37
CA LYS A 4 10.60 -10.25 17.37
C LYS A 4 10.46 -10.66 15.91
N THR A 5 11.16 -11.73 15.53
CA THR A 5 11.08 -12.40 14.24
C THR A 5 9.61 -12.58 13.91
N GLY A 6 9.13 -11.92 12.85
CA GLY A 6 7.75 -11.98 12.41
C GLY A 6 7.39 -13.45 12.19
N LYS A 7 6.53 -13.98 13.07
CA LYS A 7 5.86 -15.24 12.76
C LYS A 7 5.07 -14.96 11.49
N ASN A 8 5.45 -15.63 10.41
CA ASN A 8 4.73 -15.60 9.15
C ASN A 8 3.36 -16.24 9.41
N GLU A 9 2.44 -15.45 9.94
CA GLU A 9 1.15 -15.92 10.40
C GLU A 9 0.32 -16.20 9.16
N LYS A 10 0.22 -17.49 8.84
CA LYS A 10 -0.55 -17.95 7.68
C LYS A 10 -1.97 -17.45 7.80
N THR A 11 -2.49 -16.89 6.72
CA THR A 11 -3.88 -16.44 6.69
C THR A 11 -4.83 -17.63 6.91
N PRO A 12 -6.08 -17.40 7.34
CA PRO A 12 -7.05 -18.49 7.51
C PRO A 12 -7.18 -19.38 6.26
N LEU A 13 -7.10 -18.79 5.07
CA LEU A 13 -7.13 -19.51 3.79
C LEU A 13 -5.88 -20.38 3.58
N GLN A 14 -4.70 -19.85 3.90
CA GLN A 14 -3.45 -20.62 3.82
C GLN A 14 -3.44 -21.80 4.80
N ASN A 15 -4.03 -21.63 5.99
CA ASN A 15 -4.18 -22.71 6.96
C ASN A 15 -5.16 -23.78 6.46
N ALA A 16 -6.29 -23.39 5.88
CA ALA A 16 -7.24 -24.33 5.28
C ALA A 16 -6.60 -25.13 4.12
N ALA A 17 -5.87 -24.45 3.22
CA ALA A 17 -5.12 -25.09 2.14
C ALA A 17 -4.07 -26.08 2.67
N ALA A 18 -3.31 -25.69 3.71
CA ALA A 18 -2.32 -26.57 4.33
C ALA A 18 -2.94 -27.84 4.92
N VAL A 19 -4.13 -27.76 5.53
CA VAL A 19 -4.86 -28.94 6.05
C VAL A 19 -5.28 -29.87 4.92
N LEU A 20 -5.75 -29.33 3.79
CA LEU A 20 -6.15 -30.13 2.63
C LEU A 20 -4.95 -30.82 1.97
N LEU A 21 -3.86 -30.08 1.76
CA LEU A 21 -2.63 -30.61 1.14
C LEU A 21 -1.99 -31.70 1.99
N ARG A 22 -2.01 -31.55 3.32
CA ARG A 22 -1.47 -32.58 4.23
C ARG A 22 -2.21 -33.91 4.10
N LYS A 23 -3.52 -33.90 3.82
CA LYS A 23 -4.29 -35.15 3.56
C LYS A 23 -3.86 -35.85 2.28
N GLN A 24 -3.26 -35.12 1.34
CA GLN A 24 -2.77 -35.61 0.06
C GLN A 24 -1.27 -35.92 0.09
N GLY A 25 -0.61 -35.82 1.26
CA GLY A 25 0.82 -36.04 1.40
C GLY A 25 1.72 -34.89 0.90
N ASN A 26 1.15 -33.72 0.60
CA ASN A 26 1.91 -32.56 0.13
C ASN A 26 2.04 -31.49 1.21
N THR A 27 3.13 -30.73 1.20
CA THR A 27 3.26 -29.53 2.03
C THR A 27 2.70 -28.29 1.31
N TYR A 28 2.28 -27.29 2.10
CA TYR A 28 1.88 -25.99 1.56
C TYR A 28 3.01 -25.31 0.77
N GLU A 29 4.25 -25.47 1.22
CA GLU A 29 5.42 -24.83 0.62
C GLU A 29 5.73 -25.41 -0.77
N GLU A 30 5.74 -26.74 -0.90
CA GLU A 30 5.96 -27.41 -2.18
C GLU A 30 4.84 -27.07 -3.17
N TRP A 31 3.59 -27.08 -2.69
CA TRP A 31 2.44 -26.72 -3.51
C TRP A 31 2.48 -25.27 -3.97
N SER A 32 2.81 -24.32 -3.09
CA SER A 32 2.83 -22.90 -3.42
C SER A 32 3.92 -22.57 -4.44
N GLN A 33 5.12 -23.13 -4.28
CA GLN A 33 6.22 -23.00 -5.23
C GLN A 33 5.85 -23.57 -6.60
N LYS A 34 5.18 -24.73 -6.62
CA LYS A 34 4.72 -25.35 -7.87
C LYS A 34 3.72 -24.47 -8.60
N ILE A 35 2.70 -23.94 -7.92
CA ILE A 35 1.69 -23.05 -8.52
C ILE A 35 2.34 -21.81 -9.14
N VAL A 36 3.26 -21.17 -8.43
CA VAL A 36 3.98 -20.00 -8.95
C VAL A 36 4.81 -20.38 -10.18
N SER A 37 5.54 -21.49 -10.12
CA SER A 37 6.38 -21.96 -11.23
C SER A 37 5.55 -22.28 -12.48
N ASP A 38 4.44 -23.00 -12.33
CA ASP A 38 3.52 -23.36 -13.42
C ASP A 38 2.93 -22.11 -14.08
N ASN A 39 2.54 -21.12 -13.29
CA ASN A 39 2.02 -19.86 -13.79
C ASN A 39 3.09 -19.04 -14.53
N CYS A 40 4.31 -18.92 -13.99
CA CYS A 40 5.43 -18.25 -14.66
C CYS A 40 5.73 -18.90 -16.03
N LEU A 41 5.78 -20.24 -16.08
CA LEU A 41 5.98 -20.97 -17.32
C LEU A 41 4.84 -20.74 -18.33
N SER A 42 3.60 -20.70 -17.85
CA SER A 42 2.44 -20.40 -18.70
C SER A 42 2.52 -18.99 -19.28
N LEU A 43 2.86 -17.99 -18.46
CA LEU A 43 3.00 -16.60 -18.89
C LEU A 43 4.10 -16.40 -19.92
N LEU A 44 5.26 -17.06 -19.76
CA LEU A 44 6.35 -17.01 -20.75
C LEU A 44 5.91 -17.53 -22.13
N LYS A 45 4.93 -18.42 -22.16
CA LYS A 45 4.32 -18.97 -23.38
C LYS A 45 3.13 -18.15 -23.88
N GLY A 46 2.81 -17.03 -23.24
CA GLY A 46 1.62 -16.22 -23.54
C GLY A 46 0.30 -16.81 -23.03
N GLY A 47 0.34 -17.84 -22.18
CA GLY A 47 -0.82 -18.48 -21.56
C GLY A 47 -1.29 -17.79 -20.27
N ASN A 48 -2.39 -18.30 -19.72
CA ASN A 48 -3.00 -17.87 -18.46
C ASN A 48 -3.23 -16.34 -18.30
N PRO A 49 -3.96 -15.71 -19.24
CA PRO A 49 -4.24 -14.27 -19.18
C PRO A 49 -5.09 -13.88 -17.97
N GLU A 50 -5.92 -14.77 -17.46
CA GLU A 50 -6.77 -14.53 -16.30
C GLU A 50 -5.95 -14.32 -15.03
N TRP A 51 -5.00 -15.23 -14.75
CA TRP A 51 -4.10 -15.10 -13.60
C TRP A 51 -3.24 -13.85 -13.72
N ARG A 52 -2.71 -13.57 -14.93
CA ARG A 52 -1.96 -12.34 -15.19
C ARG A 52 -2.77 -11.10 -14.84
N ASN A 53 -3.98 -11.00 -15.35
CA ASN A 53 -4.82 -9.81 -15.18
C ASN A 53 -5.17 -9.61 -13.70
N ARG A 54 -5.46 -10.70 -12.96
CA ARG A 54 -5.70 -10.62 -11.50
C ARG A 54 -4.48 -10.10 -10.74
N MET A 55 -3.29 -10.62 -11.03
CA MET A 55 -2.06 -10.15 -10.37
C MET A 55 -1.75 -8.69 -10.71
N LEU A 56 -2.01 -8.26 -11.94
CA LEU A 56 -1.83 -6.87 -12.36
C LEU A 56 -2.84 -5.93 -11.69
N GLU A 57 -4.08 -6.37 -11.50
CA GLU A 57 -5.11 -5.60 -10.79
C GLU A 57 -4.74 -5.37 -9.32
N GLU A 58 -4.25 -6.41 -8.64
CA GLU A 58 -3.76 -6.30 -7.26
C GLU A 58 -2.57 -5.32 -7.17
N ALA A 59 -1.57 -5.46 -8.05
CA ALA A 59 -0.43 -4.55 -8.09
C ALA A 59 -0.82 -3.11 -8.45
N ALA A 60 -1.81 -2.91 -9.33
CA ALA A 60 -2.33 -1.60 -9.68
C ALA A 60 -3.05 -0.96 -8.49
N MET A 61 -3.81 -1.74 -7.72
CA MET A 61 -4.45 -1.25 -6.50
C MET A 61 -3.43 -0.80 -5.45
N ASP A 62 -2.36 -1.56 -5.25
CA ASP A 62 -1.26 -1.17 -4.35
C ASP A 62 -0.59 0.14 -4.81
N LEU A 63 -0.37 0.29 -6.12
CA LEU A 63 0.16 1.52 -6.71
C LEU A 63 -0.75 2.73 -6.45
N ILE A 64 -2.07 2.56 -6.66
CA ILE A 64 -3.08 3.60 -6.42
C ILE A 64 -3.11 3.96 -4.93
N ALA A 65 -3.16 2.97 -4.04
CA ALA A 65 -3.20 3.20 -2.60
C ALA A 65 -1.97 3.96 -2.12
N ALA A 66 -0.77 3.60 -2.61
CA ALA A 66 0.46 4.32 -2.30
C ALA A 66 0.42 5.78 -2.77
N SER A 67 -0.09 6.02 -3.98
CA SER A 67 -0.24 7.36 -4.55
C SER A 67 -1.23 8.23 -3.76
N VAL A 68 -2.41 7.71 -3.41
CA VAL A 68 -3.42 8.43 -2.63
C VAL A 68 -2.87 8.87 -1.27
N VAL A 69 -2.16 7.99 -0.57
CA VAL A 69 -1.51 8.32 0.71
C VAL A 69 -0.45 9.41 0.55
N GLU A 70 0.30 9.40 -0.55
CA GLU A 70 1.30 10.43 -0.84
C GLU A 70 0.65 11.79 -1.16
N GLU A 71 -0.44 11.80 -1.93
CA GLU A 71 -1.19 13.03 -2.23
C GLU A 71 -1.83 13.64 -0.97
N GLU A 72 -2.39 12.82 -0.07
CA GLU A 72 -2.93 13.31 1.20
C GLU A 72 -1.85 13.96 2.08
N LYS A 73 -0.62 13.43 2.07
CA LYS A 73 0.53 14.02 2.79
C LYS A 73 0.92 15.38 2.20
N LYS A 74 0.93 15.52 0.88
CA LYS A 74 1.23 16.78 0.19
C LYS A 74 0.16 17.84 0.49
N ASN A 75 -1.11 17.48 0.43
CA ASN A 75 -2.23 18.38 0.71
C ASN A 75 -2.27 18.89 2.16
N LYS A 76 -1.89 18.06 3.14
CA LYS A 76 -1.77 18.50 4.55
C LYS A 76 -0.63 19.49 4.77
N THR A 77 0.45 19.39 4.01
CA THR A 77 1.61 20.29 4.15
C THR A 77 1.32 21.66 3.53
N GLN A 78 0.48 21.71 2.49
CA GLN A 78 0.13 22.95 1.80
C GLN A 78 -1.04 23.72 2.46
N GLY A 79 -1.89 23.04 3.24
CA GLY A 79 -3.01 23.66 3.96
C GLY A 79 -2.66 24.35 5.29
N GLN A 80 -1.39 24.30 5.75
CA GLN A 80 -0.97 24.90 7.02
C GLN A 80 -0.22 26.24 6.89
N SER A 81 -0.04 26.78 5.68
CA SER A 81 0.77 28.00 5.48
C SER A 81 0.02 29.34 5.44
N ASP A 82 -1.32 29.38 5.57
CA ASP A 82 -2.09 30.64 5.43
C ASP A 82 -2.98 31.00 6.63
N VAL A 83 -2.44 30.96 7.85
CA VAL A 83 -3.00 31.74 8.96
C VAL A 83 -1.91 32.62 9.57
N GLN A 84 -1.48 33.62 8.80
CA GLN A 84 -0.73 34.75 9.34
C GLN A 84 -1.70 35.60 10.21
N PRO A 85 -1.42 35.86 11.50
CA PRO A 85 -2.19 36.84 12.24
C PRO A 85 -1.89 38.21 11.64
N LYS A 86 -2.92 38.84 11.06
CA LYS A 86 -2.89 40.21 10.54
C LYS A 86 -2.37 41.17 11.64
N PRO A 87 -1.27 41.91 11.44
CA PRO A 87 -0.89 42.95 12.38
C PRO A 87 -1.83 44.15 12.18
N ASN A 88 -2.67 44.43 13.19
CA ASN A 88 -3.45 45.66 13.24
C ASN A 88 -2.49 46.85 13.42
N HIS A 89 -2.14 47.51 12.32
CA HIS A 89 -1.56 48.86 12.37
C HIS A 89 -2.68 49.87 12.61
N LEU A 90 -2.87 50.27 13.88
CA LEU A 90 -3.64 51.46 14.22
C LEU A 90 -2.84 52.69 13.76
N THR A 91 -3.36 53.35 12.73
CA THR A 91 -2.93 54.68 12.28
C THR A 91 -3.30 55.71 13.35
N GLN A 92 -2.32 56.30 14.04
CA GLN A 92 -2.52 57.60 14.69
C GLN A 92 -1.97 58.68 13.77
N ASN A 93 -2.86 59.24 12.96
CA ASN A 93 -2.70 60.55 12.35
C ASN A 93 -3.30 61.57 13.32
N ASN A 94 -2.48 62.48 13.84
CA ASN A 94 -2.95 63.77 14.33
C ASN A 94 -1.91 64.83 13.91
N GLN A 95 -2.10 65.33 12.69
CA GLN A 95 -1.66 66.67 12.34
C GLN A 95 -2.45 67.69 13.17
N SER A 96 -1.76 68.63 13.81
CA SER A 96 -2.15 70.04 13.67
C SER A 96 -0.97 70.95 14.01
N HIS A 97 -0.62 71.76 13.00
CA HIS A 97 0.25 72.94 13.03
C HIS A 97 -0.28 73.97 14.07
N LYS A 98 0.53 74.82 14.71
CA LYS A 98 1.38 75.89 14.17
C LYS A 98 2.26 76.44 15.29
#